data_AF-A0A7C3HMU9-F1
#
_entry.id   AF-A0A7C3HMU9-F1
#
_cell.length_a   1.000
_cell.length_b   1.000
_cell.length_c   1.000
_cell.angle_alpha   90.00
_cell.angle_beta   90.00
_cell.angle_gamma   90.00
#
_symmetry.space_group_name_H-M   'P 1'
#
loop_
_entity.id
_entity.type
_entity.pdbx_description
1 polymer ?
#
loop_
_entity_poly.entity_id
_entity_poly.type
_entity_poly.pdbx_seq_one_letter_code
_entity_poly.pdbx_strand_id
1 'polypeptide(L)'
;MNRIRISRCFPALLILLAGCSQSPPARKEPPKPPEPATGQSAIFQTFQVARTWAPDAKLLKLESGMIPEAPSAAGRHGFWRATYVSESKRVRREFTWAAADSEGGIIKGVRAGADSGYLPNPRIIPMAIQEVKIDTPKALETAMAEVEKDKAMKKVLEDNKDLPIHFLLEWTAPDVKPSWRVIFGPSISQSRFSVFIDAYTGRFVKKLR
;
A
#
# COMPACT_ATOMS: atom_id res chain seq x y z
N MET A 1 10.18 74.48 -29.17
CA MET A 1 8.70 74.54 -29.17
C MET A 1 8.17 73.38 -30.01
N ASN A 2 7.36 72.53 -29.36
CA ASN A 2 6.65 71.36 -29.89
C ASN A 2 6.07 71.56 -31.28
N ARG A 3 6.10 70.51 -32.14
CA ARG A 3 4.88 69.92 -32.74
C ARG A 3 5.09 68.44 -33.09
N ILE A 4 4.27 67.62 -32.43
CA ILE A 4 3.95 66.22 -32.72
C ILE A 4 3.28 66.13 -34.10
N ARG A 5 3.61 65.11 -34.90
CA ARG A 5 2.73 64.60 -35.96
C ARG A 5 2.70 63.07 -35.93
N ILE A 6 1.54 62.55 -35.53
CA ILE A 6 1.11 61.16 -35.70
C ILE A 6 0.45 61.09 -37.08
N SER A 7 0.83 60.13 -37.93
CA SER A 7 -0.06 59.63 -38.98
C SER A 7 0.26 58.18 -39.34
N ARG A 8 -0.81 57.43 -39.52
CA ARG A 8 -0.93 55.96 -39.59
C ARG A 8 -0.58 55.42 -40.97
N CYS A 9 0.00 54.21 -41.03
CA CYS A 9 -0.30 53.22 -42.09
C CYS A 9 0.05 51.80 -41.61
N PHE A 10 -0.96 50.93 -41.69
CA PHE A 10 -1.04 49.49 -41.39
C PHE A 10 -0.50 48.67 -42.60
N PRO A 11 -0.49 47.32 -42.62
CA PRO A 11 0.27 46.30 -41.87
C PRO A 11 1.14 45.41 -42.82
N ALA A 12 2.01 44.53 -42.30
CA ALA A 12 2.45 43.33 -43.04
C ALA A 12 3.05 42.27 -42.09
N LEU A 13 2.15 41.59 -41.37
CA LEU A 13 2.43 40.33 -40.70
C LEU A 13 2.52 39.24 -41.79
N LEU A 14 3.74 38.88 -42.19
CA LEU A 14 4.00 37.81 -43.15
C LEU A 14 4.00 36.46 -42.43
N ILE A 15 3.02 35.66 -42.83
CA ILE A 15 2.72 34.29 -42.48
C ILE A 15 3.94 33.37 -42.74
N LEU A 16 4.40 32.68 -41.70
CA LEU A 16 5.22 31.47 -41.80
C LEU A 16 4.55 30.37 -40.98
N LEU A 17 3.55 29.73 -41.59
CA LEU A 17 2.88 28.53 -41.10
C LEU A 17 2.79 27.53 -42.26
N ALA A 18 3.78 26.63 -42.35
CA ALA A 18 3.64 25.31 -42.96
C ALA A 18 4.90 24.49 -42.65
N GLY A 19 4.91 23.87 -41.47
CA GLY A 19 5.96 22.97 -41.03
C GLY A 19 5.40 21.92 -40.08
N CYS A 20 4.39 21.18 -40.53
CA CYS A 20 3.93 19.96 -39.86
C CYS A 20 5.04 18.91 -39.93
N SER A 21 5.99 18.95 -38.99
CA SER A 21 6.84 17.80 -38.71
C SER A 21 6.05 16.85 -37.82
N GLN A 22 5.30 15.97 -38.47
CA GLN A 22 4.56 14.89 -37.83
C GLN A 22 5.56 13.84 -37.35
N SER A 23 6.00 13.96 -36.09
CA SER A 23 6.82 12.94 -35.44
C SER A 23 6.08 11.59 -35.43
N PRO A 24 6.75 10.45 -35.69
CA PRO A 24 6.12 9.14 -35.61
C PRO A 24 5.51 8.95 -34.21
N PRO A 25 4.30 8.39 -34.10
CA PRO A 25 3.71 8.14 -32.80
C PRO A 25 4.66 7.23 -32.01
N ALA A 26 5.07 7.72 -30.83
CA ALA A 26 5.86 6.94 -29.89
C ALA A 26 5.15 5.59 -29.70
N ARG A 27 5.84 4.51 -30.10
CA ARG A 27 5.39 3.14 -29.91
C ARG A 27 5.22 2.97 -28.40
N LYS A 28 3.96 2.97 -27.93
CA LYS A 28 3.63 2.63 -26.55
C LYS A 28 4.21 1.26 -26.30
N GLU A 29 5.29 1.19 -25.53
CA GLU A 29 5.76 -0.08 -24.99
C GLU A 29 4.55 -0.77 -24.33
N PRO A 30 4.37 -2.08 -24.54
CA PRO A 30 3.30 -2.81 -23.88
C PRO A 30 3.42 -2.53 -22.37
N PRO A 31 2.30 -2.18 -21.71
CA PRO A 31 2.33 -1.80 -20.30
C PRO A 31 3.03 -2.90 -19.51
N LYS A 32 4.07 -2.52 -18.76
CA LYS A 32 4.77 -3.45 -17.87
C LYS A 32 3.73 -4.16 -16.99
N PRO A 33 3.88 -5.49 -16.78
CA PRO A 33 3.01 -6.22 -15.87
C PRO A 33 2.91 -5.47 -14.54
N PRO A 34 1.70 -5.33 -13.96
CA PRO A 34 1.54 -4.65 -12.68
C PRO A 34 2.43 -5.29 -11.61
N GLU A 35 3.39 -4.52 -11.09
CA GLU A 35 4.31 -5.03 -10.09
C GLU A 35 3.62 -5.00 -8.71
N PRO A 36 3.46 -6.15 -8.03
CA PRO A 36 2.93 -6.18 -6.67
C PRO A 36 3.91 -5.45 -5.74
N ALA A 37 3.40 -4.79 -4.70
CA ALA A 37 4.22 -4.03 -3.76
C ALA A 37 4.36 -4.71 -2.41
N THR A 38 5.39 -4.33 -1.68
CA THR A 38 5.58 -4.72 -0.28
C THR A 38 4.72 -3.87 0.66
N GLY A 39 4.60 -4.31 1.92
CA GLY A 39 3.82 -3.61 2.94
C GLY A 39 4.33 -2.18 3.20
N GLN A 40 5.64 -1.98 3.38
CA GLN A 40 6.20 -0.63 3.55
C GLN A 40 5.97 0.25 2.33
N SER A 41 6.15 -0.28 1.11
CA SER A 41 5.91 0.47 -0.12
C SER A 41 4.46 0.98 -0.21
N ALA A 42 3.50 0.17 0.21
CA ALA A 42 2.10 0.58 0.31
C ALA A 42 1.85 1.59 1.43
N ILE A 43 2.48 1.42 2.60
CA ILE A 43 2.42 2.41 3.70
C ILE A 43 2.93 3.77 3.22
N PHE A 44 4.07 3.83 2.53
CA PHE A 44 4.62 5.11 2.07
C PHE A 44 3.67 5.82 1.10
N GLN A 45 3.15 5.10 0.10
CA GLN A 45 2.24 5.66 -0.90
C GLN A 45 0.91 6.09 -0.28
N THR A 46 0.31 5.26 0.56
CA THR A 46 -0.97 5.59 1.21
C THR A 46 -0.80 6.71 2.25
N PHE A 47 0.32 6.76 2.98
CA PHE A 47 0.60 7.79 3.98
C PHE A 47 0.79 9.18 3.37
N GLN A 48 1.36 9.27 2.16
CA GLN A 48 1.47 10.54 1.44
C GLN A 48 0.09 11.17 1.23
N VAL A 49 -0.91 10.36 0.85
CA VAL A 49 -2.29 10.81 0.67
C VAL A 49 -3.01 10.98 2.01
N ALA A 50 -2.76 10.10 2.99
CA ALA A 50 -3.38 10.21 4.31
C ALA A 50 -3.01 11.51 5.03
N ARG A 51 -1.76 11.99 4.89
CA ARG A 51 -1.32 13.26 5.49
C ARG A 51 -1.94 14.50 4.86
N THR A 52 -2.35 14.45 3.59
CA THR A 52 -3.13 15.56 2.98
C THR A 52 -4.58 15.55 3.47
N TRP A 53 -5.13 14.37 3.79
CA TRP A 53 -6.43 14.24 4.44
C TRP A 53 -6.40 14.71 5.89
N ALA A 54 -5.42 14.31 6.69
CA ALA A 54 -5.25 14.71 8.08
C ALA A 54 -3.76 14.81 8.46
N PRO A 55 -3.27 15.99 8.87
CA PRO A 55 -1.86 16.16 9.25
C PRO A 55 -1.41 15.26 10.41
N ASP A 56 -2.33 14.90 11.32
CA ASP A 56 -2.12 14.03 12.47
C ASP A 56 -2.37 12.54 12.17
N ALA A 57 -2.50 12.16 10.90
CA ALA A 57 -2.81 10.78 10.51
C ALA A 57 -1.79 9.79 11.09
N LYS A 58 -2.28 8.79 11.82
CA LYS A 58 -1.50 7.63 12.30
C LYS A 58 -2.03 6.35 11.66
N LEU A 59 -1.15 5.40 11.36
CA LEU A 59 -1.55 4.11 10.78
C LEU A 59 -2.20 3.28 11.89
N LEU A 60 -3.39 2.73 11.67
CA LEU A 60 -4.05 1.83 12.62
C LEU A 60 -3.80 0.37 12.25
N LYS A 61 -3.93 0.05 10.97
CA LYS A 61 -3.68 -1.30 10.43
C LYS A 61 -3.33 -1.25 8.94
N LEU A 62 -2.59 -2.25 8.48
CA LEU A 62 -2.36 -2.52 7.06
C LEU A 62 -2.73 -3.97 6.75
N GLU A 63 -3.55 -4.20 5.73
CA GLU A 63 -3.98 -5.52 5.29
C GLU A 63 -3.60 -5.77 3.83
N SER A 64 -3.02 -6.92 3.56
CA SER A 64 -2.69 -7.36 2.20
C SER A 64 -3.91 -7.98 1.51
N GLY A 65 -4.04 -7.79 0.21
CA GLY A 65 -5.03 -8.50 -0.59
C GLY A 65 -4.51 -8.92 -1.96
N MET A 66 -5.23 -9.86 -2.57
CA MET A 66 -4.83 -10.48 -3.83
C MET A 66 -5.75 -10.03 -4.94
N ILE A 67 -5.17 -9.75 -6.11
CA ILE A 67 -5.88 -9.53 -7.36
C ILE A 67 -5.22 -10.39 -8.45
N PRO A 68 -5.97 -10.99 -9.38
CA PRO A 68 -5.40 -11.80 -10.46
C PRO A 68 -4.38 -11.06 -11.33
N GLU A 69 -4.58 -9.75 -11.53
CA GLU A 69 -3.78 -8.90 -12.41
C GLU A 69 -2.39 -8.57 -11.83
N ALA A 70 -2.21 -8.76 -10.52
CA ALA A 70 -0.94 -8.60 -9.82
C ALA A 70 -0.78 -9.71 -8.76
N PRO A 71 -0.39 -10.94 -9.17
CA PRO A 71 -0.26 -12.08 -8.28
C PRO A 71 0.72 -11.83 -7.14
N SER A 72 0.39 -12.37 -5.96
CA SER A 72 1.24 -12.21 -4.78
C SER A 72 2.50 -13.06 -4.88
N ALA A 73 3.66 -12.50 -4.52
CA ALA A 73 4.93 -13.21 -4.59
C ALA A 73 5.95 -12.66 -3.58
N ALA A 74 6.58 -13.56 -2.82
CA ALA A 74 7.68 -13.25 -1.91
C ALA A 74 7.39 -12.07 -0.95
N GLY A 75 6.21 -12.06 -0.34
CA GLY A 75 5.78 -10.99 0.57
C GLY A 75 5.24 -9.73 -0.12
N ARG A 76 5.09 -9.74 -1.44
CA ARG A 76 4.44 -8.67 -2.22
C ARG A 76 3.01 -9.05 -2.58
N HIS A 77 2.12 -8.08 -2.58
CA HIS A 77 0.70 -8.26 -2.85
C HIS A 77 0.19 -7.24 -3.87
N GLY A 78 -0.84 -7.63 -4.62
CA GLY A 78 -1.42 -6.81 -5.69
C GLY A 78 -2.18 -5.59 -5.20
N PHE A 79 -2.71 -5.63 -3.96
CA PHE A 79 -3.25 -4.45 -3.30
C PHE A 79 -3.04 -4.50 -1.78
N TRP A 80 -3.14 -3.32 -1.17
CA TRP A 80 -3.00 -3.11 0.28
C TRP A 80 -4.06 -2.14 0.77
N ARG A 81 -4.68 -2.42 1.91
CA ARG A 81 -5.64 -1.52 2.58
C ARG A 81 -5.00 -0.99 3.85
N ALA A 82 -4.75 0.31 3.89
CA ALA A 82 -4.24 1.01 5.06
C ALA A 82 -5.37 1.77 5.74
N THR A 83 -5.65 1.47 7.01
CA THR A 83 -6.56 2.31 7.80
C THR A 83 -5.76 3.33 8.56
N TYR A 84 -6.04 4.61 8.35
CA TYR A 84 -5.47 5.71 9.12
C TYR A 84 -6.53 6.32 10.05
N VAL A 85 -6.07 6.86 11.17
CA VAL A 85 -6.91 7.58 12.15
C VAL A 85 -6.41 8.99 12.32
N SER A 86 -7.33 9.92 12.54
CA SER A 86 -7.05 11.27 13.03
C SER A 86 -7.74 11.41 14.39
N GLU A 87 -6.95 11.61 15.42
CA GLU A 87 -7.45 11.79 16.79
C GLU A 87 -8.12 13.15 16.91
N SER A 88 -7.57 14.19 16.27
CA SER A 88 -8.13 15.54 16.30
C SER A 88 -9.48 15.62 15.59
N LYS A 89 -9.65 14.89 14.48
CA LYS A 89 -10.92 14.83 13.73
C LYS A 89 -11.88 13.74 14.22
N ARG A 90 -11.45 12.84 15.11
CA ARG A 90 -12.23 11.71 15.63
C ARG A 90 -12.80 10.81 14.53
N VAL A 91 -12.04 10.64 13.45
CA VAL A 91 -12.42 9.80 12.30
C VAL A 91 -11.28 8.85 11.92
N ARG A 92 -11.67 7.77 11.26
CA ARG A 92 -10.77 6.86 10.55
C ARG A 92 -11.17 6.79 9.08
N ARG A 93 -10.18 6.60 8.23
CA ARG A 93 -10.37 6.44 6.78
C ARG A 93 -9.44 5.34 6.27
N GLU A 94 -9.99 4.53 5.38
CA GLU A 94 -9.23 3.51 4.67
C GLU A 94 -8.66 4.08 3.37
N PHE A 95 -7.43 3.71 3.04
CA PHE A 95 -6.75 4.03 1.81
C PHE A 95 -6.28 2.73 1.17
N THR A 96 -6.81 2.44 -0.02
CA THR A 96 -6.44 1.26 -0.78
C THR A 96 -5.39 1.65 -1.80
N TRP A 97 -4.22 1.01 -1.75
CA TRP A 97 -3.26 1.04 -2.85
C TRP A 97 -3.43 -0.21 -3.70
N ALA A 98 -3.38 -0.09 -5.02
CA ALA A 98 -3.40 -1.23 -5.93
C ALA A 98 -2.40 -1.09 -7.08
N ALA A 99 -1.79 -2.21 -7.47
CA ALA A 99 -0.85 -2.30 -8.58
C ALA A 99 -1.55 -2.19 -9.95
N ALA A 100 -2.80 -2.65 -10.03
CA ALA A 100 -3.59 -2.76 -11.26
C ALA A 100 -5.07 -2.43 -11.01
N ASP A 101 -5.78 -2.23 -12.11
CA ASP A 101 -7.25 -2.28 -12.11
C ASP A 101 -7.68 -3.76 -12.05
N SER A 102 -8.78 -4.03 -11.37
CA SER A 102 -9.38 -5.36 -11.27
C SER A 102 -10.89 -5.28 -11.43
N GLU A 103 -11.49 -6.33 -11.99
CA GLU A 103 -12.94 -6.41 -12.23
C GLU A 103 -13.77 -6.25 -10.93
N GLY A 104 -13.17 -6.53 -9.77
CA GLY A 104 -13.78 -6.34 -8.44
C GLY A 104 -13.86 -4.89 -7.95
N GLY A 105 -13.65 -3.88 -8.81
CA GLY A 105 -13.73 -2.46 -8.45
C GLY A 105 -12.49 -1.91 -7.73
N ILE A 106 -11.40 -2.68 -7.70
CA ILE A 106 -10.08 -2.19 -7.29
C ILE A 106 -9.47 -1.44 -8.47
N ILE A 107 -8.98 -0.22 -8.25
CA ILE A 107 -8.42 0.61 -9.31
C ILE A 107 -7.00 1.01 -8.91
N LYS A 108 -6.11 0.98 -9.89
CA LYS A 108 -4.68 1.27 -9.76
C LYS A 108 -4.41 2.59 -9.05
N GLY A 109 -3.38 2.59 -8.20
CA GLY A 109 -2.96 3.74 -7.40
C GLY A 109 -3.64 3.79 -6.04
N VAL A 110 -3.54 4.94 -5.37
CA VAL A 110 -4.12 5.14 -4.03
C VAL A 110 -5.53 5.71 -4.14
N ARG A 111 -6.48 5.04 -3.47
CA ARG A 111 -7.88 5.43 -3.37
C ARG A 111 -8.29 5.60 -1.91
N ALA A 112 -8.82 6.78 -1.61
CA ALA A 112 -9.40 7.05 -0.30
C ALA A 112 -10.85 6.56 -0.24
N GLY A 113 -11.19 5.83 0.82
CA GLY A 113 -12.57 5.48 1.16
C GLY A 113 -13.30 6.62 1.87
N ALA A 114 -14.51 6.32 2.35
CA ALA A 114 -15.29 7.24 3.17
C ALA A 114 -14.75 7.34 4.61
N ASP A 115 -15.01 8.47 5.25
CA ASP A 115 -14.77 8.62 6.69
C ASP A 115 -15.74 7.74 7.49
N SER A 116 -15.24 7.23 8.61
CA SER A 116 -16.06 6.62 9.64
C SER A 116 -15.61 7.09 11.02
N GLY A 117 -16.51 7.11 11.99
CA GLY A 117 -16.18 7.57 13.34
C GLY A 117 -15.05 6.76 13.97
N TYR A 118 -14.18 7.43 14.73
CA TYR A 118 -13.10 6.80 15.47
C TYR A 118 -13.18 7.11 16.95
N LEU A 119 -13.19 6.05 17.75
CA LEU A 119 -13.02 6.11 19.20
C LEU A 119 -11.74 5.34 19.53
N PRO A 120 -10.81 5.93 20.31
CA PRO A 120 -9.61 5.23 20.76
C PRO A 120 -9.98 3.92 21.46
N ASN A 121 -9.31 2.83 21.08
CA ASN A 121 -9.44 1.52 21.69
C ASN A 121 -8.14 1.19 22.42
N PRO A 122 -8.15 0.94 23.74
CA PRO A 122 -6.91 0.65 24.47
C PRO A 122 -6.22 -0.64 24.03
N ARG A 123 -6.90 -1.53 23.29
CA ARG A 123 -6.33 -2.76 22.75
C ARG A 123 -5.80 -2.63 21.33
N ILE A 124 -6.11 -1.56 20.60
CA ILE A 124 -5.66 -1.36 19.22
C ILE A 124 -5.03 0.03 19.11
N ILE A 125 -3.70 0.04 18.97
CA ILE A 125 -2.88 1.23 19.13
C ILE A 125 -2.53 1.78 17.74
N PRO A 126 -2.85 3.04 17.42
CA PRO A 126 -2.32 3.68 16.21
C PRO A 126 -0.79 3.78 16.28
N MET A 127 -0.13 3.38 15.21
CA MET A 127 1.32 3.37 15.07
C MET A 127 1.82 4.50 14.17
N ALA A 128 3.00 5.03 14.52
CA ALA A 128 3.76 5.86 13.61
C ALA A 128 4.40 4.97 12.53
N ILE A 129 4.43 5.44 11.28
CA ILE A 129 4.98 4.63 10.17
C ILE A 129 6.47 4.28 10.37
N GLN A 130 7.19 5.09 11.14
CA GLN A 130 8.62 4.92 11.47
C GLN A 130 8.88 3.72 12.41
N GLU A 131 7.83 3.21 13.07
CA GLU A 131 7.91 1.99 13.90
C GLU A 131 7.97 0.72 13.03
N VAL A 132 7.63 0.82 11.74
CA VAL A 132 7.66 -0.29 10.78
C VAL A 132 8.99 -0.23 10.04
N LYS A 133 10.02 -0.88 10.56
CA LYS A 133 11.36 -0.93 9.95
C LYS A 133 11.59 -2.19 9.10
N ILE A 134 10.87 -3.26 9.43
CA ILE A 134 10.93 -4.53 8.73
C ILE A 134 9.77 -4.60 7.76
N ASP A 135 10.09 -4.97 6.53
CA ASP A 135 9.10 -5.11 5.47
C ASP A 135 8.65 -6.56 5.32
N THR A 136 7.58 -6.77 4.56
CA THR A 136 6.87 -8.04 4.41
C THR A 136 7.72 -9.18 3.83
N PRO A 137 8.69 -8.98 2.89
CA PRO A 137 9.57 -10.07 2.47
C PRO A 137 10.44 -10.60 3.60
N LYS A 138 10.99 -9.72 4.46
CA LYS A 138 11.83 -10.14 5.59
C LYS A 138 10.99 -10.76 6.70
N ALA A 139 9.80 -10.22 6.95
CA ALA A 139 8.85 -10.83 7.89
C ALA A 139 8.44 -12.24 7.44
N LEU A 140 8.23 -12.44 6.13
CA LEU A 140 7.94 -13.77 5.56
C LEU A 140 9.11 -14.73 5.75
N GLU A 141 10.34 -14.29 5.46
CA GLU A 141 11.54 -15.10 5.66
C GLU A 141 11.66 -15.58 7.11
N THR A 142 11.54 -14.67 8.09
CA THR A 142 11.55 -15.04 9.51
C THR A 142 10.40 -15.99 9.85
N ALA A 143 9.19 -15.73 9.35
CA ALA A 143 8.05 -16.60 9.62
C ALA A 143 8.26 -18.01 9.08
N MET A 144 8.80 -18.16 7.86
CA MET A 144 9.12 -19.47 7.27
C MET A 144 10.21 -20.20 8.06
N ALA A 145 11.22 -19.48 8.56
CA ALA A 145 12.23 -20.07 9.44
C ALA A 145 11.63 -20.64 10.74
N GLU A 146 10.57 -20.02 11.27
CA GLU A 146 9.83 -20.57 12.42
C GLU A 146 8.92 -21.73 12.05
N VAL A 147 8.37 -21.75 10.82
CA VAL A 147 7.61 -22.89 10.30
C VAL A 147 8.48 -24.13 10.20
N GLU A 148 9.72 -24.01 9.71
CA GLU A 148 10.64 -25.15 9.61
C GLU A 148 11.00 -25.77 10.97
N LYS A 149 10.94 -24.99 12.05
CA LYS A 149 11.19 -25.46 13.43
C LYS A 149 10.00 -26.21 14.03
N ASP A 150 8.80 -26.06 13.47
CA ASP A 150 7.55 -26.58 14.02
C ASP A 150 6.93 -27.64 13.11
N LYS A 151 7.05 -28.91 13.51
CA LYS A 151 6.54 -30.07 12.75
C LYS A 151 5.06 -29.95 12.36
N ALA A 152 4.21 -29.33 13.19
CA ALA A 152 2.79 -29.22 12.88
C ALA A 152 2.51 -28.12 11.85
N MET A 153 3.20 -26.97 11.93
CA MET A 153 3.07 -25.91 10.92
C MET A 153 3.64 -26.39 9.57
N LYS A 154 4.79 -27.07 9.61
CA LYS A 154 5.40 -27.69 8.43
C LYS A 154 4.45 -28.69 7.76
N LYS A 155 3.85 -29.60 8.55
CA LYS A 155 2.86 -30.55 8.04
C LYS A 155 1.68 -29.87 7.35
N VAL A 156 1.17 -28.76 7.91
CA VAL A 156 0.09 -28.01 7.26
C VAL A 156 0.50 -27.49 5.88
N LEU A 157 1.73 -27.00 5.71
CA LEU A 157 2.21 -26.54 4.40
C LEU A 157 2.47 -27.69 3.42
N GLU A 158 2.96 -28.83 3.90
CA GLU A 158 3.13 -30.04 3.08
C GLU A 158 1.78 -30.56 2.55
N ASP A 159 0.75 -30.55 3.41
CA ASP A 159 -0.61 -30.97 3.07
C ASP A 159 -1.36 -29.92 2.22
N ASN A 160 -0.91 -28.65 2.19
CA ASN A 160 -1.55 -27.52 1.51
C ASN A 160 -0.53 -26.65 0.76
N LYS A 161 0.00 -27.16 -0.36
CA LYS A 161 1.09 -26.49 -1.10
C LYS A 161 0.72 -25.10 -1.66
N ASP A 162 -0.56 -24.89 -1.96
CA ASP A 162 -1.07 -23.62 -2.51
C ASP A 162 -1.75 -22.75 -1.43
N LEU A 163 -1.44 -22.99 -0.16
CA LEU A 163 -2.03 -22.22 0.94
C LEU A 163 -1.67 -20.73 0.80
N PRO A 164 -2.67 -19.84 0.65
CA PRO A 164 -2.39 -18.43 0.44
C PRO A 164 -1.79 -17.80 1.71
N ILE A 165 -0.92 -16.82 1.49
CA ILE A 165 -0.25 -16.08 2.56
C ILE A 165 -0.73 -14.63 2.52
N HIS A 166 -1.18 -14.13 3.67
CA HIS A 166 -1.60 -12.76 3.87
C HIS A 166 -0.81 -12.09 4.98
N PHE A 167 -0.76 -10.77 4.96
CA PHE A 167 -0.14 -9.95 5.98
C PHE A 167 -1.19 -9.03 6.61
N LEU A 168 -1.13 -8.97 7.93
CA LEU A 168 -1.78 -7.94 8.73
C LEU A 168 -0.71 -7.26 9.58
N LEU A 169 -0.57 -5.95 9.47
CA LEU A 169 0.18 -5.14 10.41
C LEU A 169 -0.78 -4.54 11.42
N GLU A 170 -0.55 -4.82 12.69
CA GLU A 170 -1.33 -4.27 13.79
C GLU A 170 -0.46 -4.06 15.04
N TRP A 171 -0.88 -3.14 15.90
CA TRP A 171 -0.32 -2.98 17.24
C TRP A 171 -1.43 -3.25 18.25
N THR A 172 -1.36 -4.42 18.88
CA THR A 172 -2.36 -4.87 19.84
C THR A 172 -1.76 -5.03 21.23
N ALA A 173 -2.46 -4.55 22.25
CA ALA A 173 -2.01 -4.75 23.62
C ALA A 173 -2.09 -6.26 24.00
N PRO A 174 -1.16 -6.79 24.81
CA PRO A 174 -0.10 -6.08 25.56
C PRO A 174 1.25 -5.99 24.80
N ASP A 175 1.27 -6.20 23.48
CA ASP A 175 2.52 -6.17 22.71
C ASP A 175 3.13 -4.74 22.76
N VAL A 176 4.45 -4.67 22.95
CA VAL A 176 5.16 -3.39 23.15
C VAL A 176 5.38 -2.62 21.84
N LYS A 177 5.28 -3.31 20.71
CA LYS A 177 5.53 -2.77 19.35
C LYS A 177 4.56 -3.37 18.33
N PRO A 178 4.34 -2.69 17.19
CA PRO A 178 3.57 -3.26 16.10
C PRO A 178 4.23 -4.54 15.56
N SER A 179 3.41 -5.44 15.04
CA SER A 179 3.88 -6.71 14.48
C SER A 179 3.20 -7.04 13.16
N TRP A 180 3.98 -7.65 12.27
CA TRP A 180 3.46 -8.34 11.10
C TRP A 180 2.92 -9.69 11.53
N ARG A 181 1.62 -9.86 11.45
CA ARG A 181 0.98 -11.17 11.45
C ARG A 181 1.05 -11.74 10.04
N VAL A 182 1.90 -12.73 9.85
CA VAL A 182 1.97 -13.55 8.64
C VAL A 182 0.95 -14.67 8.78
N ILE A 183 -0.08 -14.64 7.94
CA ILE A 183 -1.26 -15.49 8.02
C ILE A 183 -1.16 -16.55 6.93
N PHE A 184 -1.22 -17.81 7.32
CA PHE A 184 -1.21 -18.96 6.42
C PHE A 184 -2.63 -19.50 6.31
N GLY A 185 -3.35 -19.11 5.26
CA GLY A 185 -4.75 -19.47 5.00
C GLY A 185 -5.52 -18.35 4.29
N PRO A 186 -6.75 -18.61 3.80
CA PRO A 186 -7.48 -17.70 2.90
C PRO A 186 -7.82 -16.32 3.50
N SER A 187 -7.88 -16.23 4.82
CA SER A 187 -8.21 -15.02 5.55
C SER A 187 -7.78 -15.15 7.01
N ILE A 188 -7.93 -14.07 7.80
CA ILE A 188 -7.72 -14.12 9.26
C ILE A 188 -8.62 -15.17 9.93
N SER A 189 -9.89 -15.29 9.51
CA SER A 189 -10.87 -16.20 10.10
C SER A 189 -10.73 -17.65 9.65
N GLN A 190 -10.12 -17.88 8.48
CA GLN A 190 -9.85 -19.21 7.91
C GLN A 190 -8.35 -19.57 7.97
N SER A 191 -7.59 -18.82 8.77
CA SER A 191 -6.17 -19.04 9.00
C SER A 191 -5.95 -20.44 9.57
N ARG A 192 -5.05 -21.22 8.96
CA ARG A 192 -4.59 -22.49 9.52
C ARG A 192 -3.62 -22.28 10.68
N PHE A 193 -2.82 -21.23 10.58
CA PHE A 193 -1.98 -20.70 11.63
C PHE A 193 -1.47 -19.31 11.24
N SER A 194 -0.97 -18.55 12.21
CA SER A 194 -0.31 -17.27 11.98
C SER A 194 0.99 -17.17 12.76
N VAL A 195 1.95 -16.44 12.22
CA VAL A 195 3.22 -16.12 12.89
C VAL A 195 3.34 -14.61 13.02
N PHE A 196 3.63 -14.14 14.23
CA PHE A 196 3.79 -12.72 14.53
C PHE A 196 5.28 -12.38 14.56
N ILE A 197 5.66 -11.40 13.73
CA ILE A 197 7.02 -10.89 13.62
C ILE A 197 7.02 -9.42 14.04
N ASP A 198 7.91 -9.05 14.94
CA ASP A 198 8.08 -7.68 15.40
C ASP A 198 8.43 -6.78 14.20
N ALA A 199 7.63 -5.75 13.94
CA ALA A 199 7.78 -4.91 12.75
C ALA A 199 8.98 -3.95 12.82
N TYR A 200 9.64 -3.85 13.98
CA TYR A 200 10.81 -3.00 14.18
C TYR A 200 12.13 -3.79 14.11
N THR A 201 12.15 -4.98 14.74
CA THR A 201 13.36 -5.81 14.91
C THR A 201 13.38 -7.05 14.03
N GLY A 202 12.24 -7.48 13.52
CA GLY A 202 12.13 -8.63 12.61
C GLY A 202 12.22 -9.97 13.33
N ARG A 203 12.13 -9.95 14.66
CA ARG A 203 12.18 -11.12 15.51
C ARG A 203 10.80 -11.76 15.63
N PHE A 204 10.79 -13.08 15.77
CA PHE A 204 9.59 -13.83 16.14
C PHE A 204 9.06 -13.35 17.49
N VAL A 205 7.74 -13.16 17.56
CA VAL A 205 7.02 -12.76 18.78
C VAL A 205 6.23 -13.94 19.34
N LYS A 206 5.31 -14.48 18.52
CA LYS A 206 4.41 -15.57 18.90
C LYS A 206 3.80 -16.23 17.66
N LYS A 207 3.15 -17.37 17.85
CA LYS A 207 2.34 -18.05 16.84
C LYS A 207 0.91 -18.21 17.35
N LEU A 208 -0.05 -18.22 16.43
CA LEU A 208 -1.44 -18.58 16.67
C LEU A 208 -1.81 -19.78 15.80
N ARG A 209 -2.62 -20.68 16.32
CA ARG A 209 -3.20 -21.81 15.58
C ARG A 209 -4.72 -21.77 15.73
#